data_AF-A0A6M4X344-F1
#
_entry.id   AF-A0A6M4X344-F1
#
_cell.length_a   1.000
_cell.length_b   1.000
_cell.length_c   1.000
_cell.angle_alpha   90.00
_cell.angle_beta   90.00
_cell.angle_gamma   90.00
#
_symmetry.space_group_name_H-M   'P 1'
#
loop_
_entity.id
_entity.type
_entity.pdbx_description
1 polymer ?
#
loop_
_entity_poly.entity_id
_entity_poly.type
_entity_poly.pdbx_seq_one_letter_code
_entity_poly.pdbx_strand_id
1 'polypeptide(L)'
;MKSGKSSLLVALVRHDVLPRRSHVMTTVATRVVLGGHSKPVLRIDRRTLDRISEQLSFSAETEDLSRWPDLARFCHRVRQGGIEVRAGIHGAEAVRRQLLELNELARLGGQAVDWLPEIRLPSDTDCPLVLIDTPGAAPHDAVVAEHLTQAHGCVVVLDYTQLGSTAEAVFAERVQPFLDRLDRVWIVVNRIDQRRDLTDRDRAGTAEAARALFGRDDPEVFETSASLAMAADPRARARSGVELLSGALSLAEGSS
;
A
#
# COMPACT_ATOMS: atom_id res chain seq x y z
N MET A 1 0.85 -11.01 6.86
CA MET A 1 -0.50 -10.82 6.26
C MET A 1 -0.35 -10.22 4.87
N LYS A 2 -1.10 -10.72 3.87
CA LYS A 2 -1.11 -10.18 2.49
C LYS A 2 -2.51 -9.69 2.14
N SER A 3 -3.02 -8.65 2.81
CA SER A 3 -4.36 -8.12 2.51
C SER A 3 -4.50 -7.48 1.12
N GLY A 4 -3.40 -7.29 0.39
CA GLY A 4 -3.42 -6.80 -0.98
C GLY A 4 -3.55 -5.27 -1.11
N LYS A 5 -3.09 -4.51 -0.09
CA LYS A 5 -3.09 -3.04 -0.06
C LYS A 5 -2.59 -2.39 -1.36
N SER A 6 -1.37 -2.69 -1.78
CA SER A 6 -0.78 -2.11 -2.99
C SER A 6 -1.55 -2.49 -4.26
N SER A 7 -2.09 -3.71 -4.33
CA SER A 7 -2.95 -4.13 -5.45
C SER A 7 -4.27 -3.37 -5.48
N LEU A 8 -4.88 -3.15 -4.31
CA LEU A 8 -6.11 -2.36 -4.18
C LEU A 8 -5.86 -0.89 -4.53
N LEU A 9 -4.75 -0.31 -4.06
CA LEU A 9 -4.37 1.05 -4.40
C LEU A 9 -4.20 1.19 -5.90
N VAL A 10 -3.48 0.28 -6.55
CA VAL A 10 -3.32 0.28 -8.01
C VAL A 10 -4.66 0.15 -8.73
N ALA A 11 -5.57 -0.68 -8.23
CA ALA A 11 -6.92 -0.80 -8.78
C ALA A 11 -7.73 0.51 -8.63
N LEU A 12 -7.56 1.20 -7.50
CA LEU A 12 -8.22 2.46 -7.19
C LEU A 12 -7.70 3.60 -8.08
N VAL A 13 -6.38 3.76 -8.16
CA VAL A 13 -5.73 4.84 -8.94
C VAL A 13 -5.64 4.54 -10.43
N ARG A 14 -5.99 3.33 -10.86
CA ARG A 14 -5.99 2.87 -12.27
C ARG A 14 -4.64 3.03 -12.98
N HIS A 15 -3.54 3.10 -12.24
CA HIS A 15 -2.18 3.22 -12.77
C HIS A 15 -1.27 2.13 -12.20
N ASP A 16 -0.59 1.40 -13.08
CA ASP A 16 0.29 0.29 -12.71
C ASP A 16 1.70 0.75 -12.27
N VAL A 17 1.75 1.49 -11.17
CA VAL A 17 2.98 2.15 -10.67
C VAL A 17 3.57 1.54 -9.41
N LEU A 18 2.78 0.84 -8.59
CA LEU A 18 3.28 0.21 -7.38
C LEU A 18 3.80 -1.21 -7.67
N PRO A 19 4.85 -1.69 -6.98
CA PRO A 19 5.35 -3.04 -7.13
C PRO A 19 4.27 -4.08 -6.76
N ARG A 20 4.06 -5.07 -7.63
CA ARG A 20 3.16 -6.21 -7.39
C ARG A 20 3.98 -7.50 -7.36
N ARG A 21 4.36 -7.98 -6.19
CA ARG A 21 4.96 -9.32 -6.07
C ARG A 21 4.30 -10.10 -4.95
N SER A 22 4.12 -11.39 -5.19
CA SER A 22 3.62 -12.35 -4.20
C SER A 22 4.57 -12.58 -3.03
N HIS A 23 5.82 -12.10 -3.06
CA HIS A 23 6.83 -12.38 -2.01
C HIS A 23 7.54 -11.14 -1.46
N VAL A 24 7.40 -9.96 -2.10
CA VAL A 24 8.08 -8.75 -1.63
C VAL A 24 7.12 -8.00 -0.70
N MET A 25 7.51 -7.88 0.57
CA MET A 25 6.83 -7.02 1.52
C MET A 25 7.13 -5.57 1.14
N THR A 26 6.11 -4.71 1.08
CA THR A 26 6.31 -3.26 1.09
C THR A 26 7.07 -2.93 2.39
N THR A 27 8.31 -2.45 2.26
CA THR A 27 9.18 -2.02 3.37
C THR A 27 9.30 -0.49 3.39
N VAL A 28 9.09 0.14 2.23
CA VAL A 28 9.12 1.59 2.04
C VAL A 28 7.70 2.13 1.93
N ALA A 29 7.33 3.08 2.79
CA ALA A 29 6.07 3.79 2.64
C ALA A 29 6.08 4.61 1.35
N THR A 30 4.96 4.66 0.63
CA THR A 30 4.89 5.36 -0.65
C THR A 30 3.70 6.31 -0.68
N ARG A 31 3.96 7.60 -0.90
CA ARG A 31 2.92 8.60 -1.08
C ARG A 31 2.48 8.61 -2.55
N VAL A 32 1.19 8.45 -2.81
CA VAL A 32 0.59 8.51 -4.14
C VAL A 32 -0.35 9.70 -4.18
N VAL A 33 -0.04 10.66 -5.03
CA VAL A 33 -0.82 11.89 -5.22
C VAL A 33 -1.52 11.78 -6.58
N LEU A 34 -2.85 11.80 -6.56
CA LEU A 34 -3.66 11.96 -7.77
C LEU A 34 -3.75 13.45 -8.07
N GLY A 35 -3.05 13.91 -9.11
CA GLY A 35 -2.96 15.32 -9.44
C GLY A 35 -1.60 15.65 -10.02
N GLY A 36 -1.58 16.12 -11.27
CA GLY A 36 -0.35 16.61 -11.90
C GLY A 36 -0.20 16.25 -13.37
N HIS A 37 1.02 15.84 -13.73
CA HIS A 37 1.54 15.74 -15.10
C HIS A 37 0.81 14.71 -15.98
N SER A 38 1.03 14.78 -17.29
CA SER A 38 0.49 13.85 -18.29
C SER A 38 0.99 12.41 -18.18
N LYS A 39 2.02 12.15 -17.35
CA LYS A 39 2.59 10.82 -17.10
C LYS A 39 2.93 10.67 -15.62
N PRO A 40 2.93 9.44 -15.07
CA PRO A 40 3.40 9.18 -13.72
C PRO A 40 4.81 9.72 -13.48
N VAL A 41 5.02 10.35 -12.33
CA VAL A 41 6.32 10.88 -11.91
C VAL A 41 6.64 10.41 -10.50
N LEU A 42 7.80 9.76 -10.31
CA LEU A 42 8.36 9.50 -8.99
C LEU A 42 9.28 10.66 -8.61
N ARG A 43 9.06 11.20 -7.42
CA ARG A 43 9.87 12.23 -6.78
C ARG A 43 10.45 11.68 -5.48
N ILE A 44 11.74 11.87 -5.30
CA ILE A 44 12.44 11.55 -4.06
C ILE A 44 13.09 12.84 -3.58
N ASP A 45 12.83 13.22 -2.33
CA ASP A 45 13.44 14.41 -1.75
C ASP A 45 14.95 14.20 -1.52
N ARG A 46 15.69 15.30 -1.42
CA ARG A 46 17.15 15.27 -1.34
C ARG A 46 17.66 14.54 -0.09
N ARG A 47 16.99 14.71 1.06
CA ARG A 47 17.39 14.06 2.31
C ARG A 47 17.23 12.54 2.20
N THR A 48 16.15 12.06 1.58
CA THR A 48 15.95 10.63 1.31
C THR A 48 17.00 10.11 0.33
N LEU A 49 17.36 10.86 -0.72
CA LEU A 49 18.43 10.47 -1.64
C LEU A 49 19.79 10.35 -0.94
N ASP A 50 20.15 11.32 -0.10
CA ASP A 50 21.43 11.31 0.62
C ASP A 50 21.54 10.06 1.50
N ARG A 51 20.48 9.71 2.24
CA ARG A 51 20.40 8.48 3.05
C ARG A 51 20.50 7.20 2.21
N ILE A 52 19.85 7.18 1.05
CA ILE A 52 19.93 6.04 0.13
C ILE A 52 21.37 5.88 -0.38
N SER A 53 22.06 6.97 -0.71
CA SER A 53 23.46 6.96 -1.15
C SER A 53 24.40 6.48 -0.04
N GLU A 54 24.17 6.87 1.20
CA GLU A 54 24.89 6.35 2.37
C GLU A 54 24.70 4.83 2.50
N GLN A 55 23.46 4.35 2.40
CA GLN A 55 23.15 2.91 2.52
C GLN A 55 23.72 2.07 1.36
N LEU A 56 23.70 2.61 0.14
CA LEU A 56 24.36 2.00 -1.02
C LEU A 56 25.87 1.83 -0.79
N SER A 57 26.48 2.79 -0.10
CA SER A 57 27.90 2.74 0.27
C SER A 57 28.18 1.76 1.43
N PHE A 58 27.25 1.64 2.39
CA PHE A 58 27.40 0.79 3.58
C PHE A 58 27.08 -0.69 3.35
N SER A 59 26.17 -1.02 2.42
CA SER A 59 25.72 -2.40 2.11
C SER A 59 26.81 -3.35 1.54
N ALA A 60 28.08 -2.96 1.62
CA ALA A 60 29.24 -3.74 1.23
C ALA A 60 29.49 -4.97 2.15
N GLU A 61 29.05 -4.97 3.41
CA GLU A 61 29.33 -6.06 4.36
C GLU A 61 28.19 -7.10 4.44
N THR A 62 28.54 -8.38 4.30
CA THR A 62 27.60 -9.50 4.10
C THR A 62 26.96 -9.99 5.40
N GLU A 63 25.63 -9.88 5.49
CA GLU A 63 24.83 -10.91 6.16
C GLU A 63 24.74 -12.16 5.27
N ASP A 64 24.49 -13.33 5.87
CA ASP A 64 24.21 -14.57 5.14
C ASP A 64 22.86 -14.48 4.43
N LEU A 65 22.88 -13.92 3.22
CA LEU A 65 21.71 -13.78 2.33
C LEU A 65 21.33 -15.10 1.64
N SER A 66 21.90 -16.26 2.04
CA SER A 66 21.58 -17.58 1.46
C SER A 66 20.09 -17.90 1.49
N ARG A 67 19.37 -17.39 2.49
CA ARG A 67 17.91 -17.55 2.64
C ARG A 67 17.08 -16.72 1.66
N TRP A 68 17.69 -15.74 0.99
CA TRP A 68 17.00 -14.81 0.08
C TRP A 68 17.76 -14.64 -1.25
N PRO A 69 17.70 -15.62 -2.17
CA PRO A 69 18.48 -15.61 -3.42
C PRO A 69 18.26 -14.35 -4.28
N ASP A 70 17.03 -13.82 -4.30
CA ASP A 70 16.69 -12.61 -5.02
C ASP A 70 17.37 -11.37 -4.44
N LEU A 71 17.39 -11.28 -3.11
CA LEU A 71 18.05 -10.19 -2.37
C LEU A 71 19.58 -10.29 -2.49
N ALA A 72 20.13 -11.50 -2.51
CA ALA A 72 21.55 -11.74 -2.78
C ALA A 72 21.96 -11.26 -4.19
N ARG A 73 21.15 -11.56 -5.22
CA ARG A 73 21.36 -11.04 -6.58
C ARG A 73 21.26 -9.52 -6.63
N PHE A 74 20.33 -8.93 -5.88
CA PHE A 74 20.21 -7.48 -5.78
C PHE A 74 21.43 -6.83 -5.12
N CYS A 75 21.91 -7.38 -3.99
CA CYS A 75 23.14 -6.94 -3.32
C CYS A 75 24.36 -6.99 -4.26
N HIS A 76 24.50 -8.05 -5.06
CA HIS A 76 25.57 -8.14 -6.05
C HIS A 76 25.51 -7.00 -7.10
N ARG A 77 24.31 -6.67 -7.60
CA ARG A 77 24.13 -5.53 -8.52
C ARG A 77 24.49 -4.19 -7.88
N VAL A 78 24.11 -3.98 -6.62
CA VAL A 78 24.47 -2.78 -5.85
C VAL A 78 25.99 -2.62 -5.80
N ARG A 79 26.72 -3.69 -5.44
CA ARG A 79 28.19 -3.69 -5.36
C ARG A 79 28.90 -3.40 -6.67
N GLN A 80 28.29 -3.78 -7.79
CA GLN A 80 28.82 -3.48 -9.13
C GLN A 80 28.50 -2.05 -9.61
N GLY A 81 27.87 -1.21 -8.78
CA GLY A 81 27.40 0.11 -9.17
C GLY A 81 26.23 0.07 -10.16
N GLY A 82 25.53 -1.06 -10.26
CA GLY A 82 24.43 -1.27 -11.21
C GLY A 82 23.08 -0.72 -10.76
N ILE A 83 23.04 0.03 -9.65
CA ILE A 83 21.84 0.68 -9.10
C ILE A 83 22.10 2.18 -9.01
N GLU A 84 21.26 2.96 -9.67
CA GLU A 84 21.26 4.42 -9.60
C GLU A 84 19.87 4.88 -9.18
N VAL A 85 19.79 5.64 -8.10
CA VAL A 85 18.52 6.19 -7.60
C VAL A 85 18.45 7.66 -7.98
N ARG A 86 17.39 8.03 -8.72
CA ARG A 86 17.21 9.38 -9.25
C ARG A 86 16.08 10.12 -8.55
N ALA A 87 16.25 11.43 -8.38
CA ALA A 87 15.27 12.32 -7.76
C ALA A 87 13.96 12.45 -8.55
N GLY A 88 14.02 12.28 -9.87
CA GLY A 88 12.89 12.47 -10.79
C GLY A 88 12.88 11.39 -11.85
N ILE A 89 11.81 10.59 -11.90
CA ILE A 89 11.65 9.51 -12.87
C ILE A 89 10.25 9.59 -13.47
N HIS A 90 10.16 9.44 -14.79
CA HIS A 90 8.92 9.56 -15.54
C HIS A 90 8.50 8.24 -16.17
N GLY A 91 7.20 7.98 -16.20
CA GLY A 91 6.59 6.81 -16.83
C GLY A 91 6.42 5.62 -15.89
N ALA A 92 5.29 4.91 -16.04
CA ALA A 92 4.86 3.88 -15.10
C ALA A 92 5.90 2.76 -14.89
N GLU A 93 6.51 2.27 -15.98
CA GLU A 93 7.53 1.21 -15.92
C GLU A 93 8.75 1.64 -15.10
N ALA A 94 9.28 2.84 -15.39
CA ALA A 94 10.48 3.34 -14.75
C ALA A 94 10.24 3.66 -13.27
N VAL A 95 9.08 4.25 -12.94
CA VAL A 95 8.62 4.48 -11.58
C VAL A 95 8.53 3.17 -10.80
N ARG A 96 7.84 2.16 -11.35
CA ARG A 96 7.65 0.87 -10.70
C ARG A 96 8.97 0.14 -10.46
N ARG A 97 9.88 0.17 -11.45
CA ARG A 97 11.22 -0.40 -11.32
C ARG A 97 12.00 0.27 -10.19
N GLN A 98 12.02 1.60 -10.12
CA GLN A 98 12.75 2.31 -9.07
C GLN A 98 12.17 2.01 -7.68
N LEU A 99 10.84 1.96 -7.53
CA LEU A 99 10.21 1.61 -6.26
C LEU A 99 10.52 0.18 -5.81
N LEU A 100 10.62 -0.75 -6.76
CA LEU A 100 11.09 -2.10 -6.46
C LEU A 100 12.53 -2.06 -5.93
N GLU A 101 13.42 -1.32 -6.58
CA GLU A 101 14.82 -1.17 -6.14
C GLU A 101 14.92 -0.50 -4.76
N LEU A 102 14.09 0.51 -4.48
CA LEU A 102 14.00 1.14 -3.16
C LEU A 102 13.55 0.15 -2.08
N ASN A 103 12.53 -0.67 -2.36
CA ASN A 103 12.10 -1.68 -1.39
C ASN A 103 13.20 -2.71 -1.12
N GLU A 104 13.89 -3.20 -2.16
CA GLU A 104 15.00 -4.14 -1.97
C GLU A 104 16.19 -3.50 -1.23
N LEU A 105 16.48 -2.21 -1.47
CA LEU A 105 17.49 -1.47 -0.70
C LEU A 105 17.12 -1.39 0.77
N ALA A 106 15.88 -0.99 1.09
CA ALA A 106 15.41 -0.92 2.47
C ALA A 106 15.51 -2.29 3.16
N ARG A 107 15.19 -3.38 2.45
CA ARG A 107 15.34 -4.75 2.94
C ARG A 107 16.79 -5.13 3.22
N LEU A 108 17.74 -4.70 2.38
CA LEU A 108 19.17 -4.91 2.64
C LEU A 108 19.66 -4.19 3.90
N GLY A 109 19.04 -3.07 4.26
CA GLY A 109 19.35 -2.34 5.49
C GLY A 109 18.87 -3.04 6.77
N GLY A 110 18.06 -4.11 6.67
CA GLY A 110 17.58 -4.89 7.81
C GLY A 110 16.62 -4.16 8.76
N GLN A 111 16.35 -2.88 8.53
CA GLN A 111 15.56 -2.01 9.40
C GLN A 111 14.46 -1.27 8.65
N ALA A 112 13.45 -0.83 9.41
CA ALA A 112 12.44 0.08 8.90
C ALA A 112 13.09 1.41 8.51
N VAL A 113 12.87 1.84 7.27
CA VAL A 113 13.31 3.14 6.78
C VAL A 113 12.15 4.14 6.80
N ASP A 114 12.46 5.41 7.02
CA ASP A 114 11.51 6.53 6.98
C ASP A 114 11.40 7.16 5.59
N TRP A 115 11.83 6.44 4.55
CA TRP A 115 11.76 6.91 3.16
C TRP A 115 10.30 7.02 2.73
N LEU A 116 9.95 8.17 2.14
CA LEU A 116 8.61 8.45 1.63
C LEU A 116 8.66 8.98 0.19
N PRO A 117 9.04 8.14 -0.79
CA PRO A 117 8.91 8.47 -2.20
C PRO A 117 7.48 8.93 -2.53
N GLU A 118 7.38 9.96 -3.37
CA GLU A 118 6.12 10.51 -3.85
C GLU A 118 5.90 10.15 -5.32
N ILE A 119 4.82 9.45 -5.63
CA ILE A 119 4.35 9.23 -6.99
C ILE A 119 3.24 10.23 -7.27
N ARG A 120 3.43 11.07 -8.30
CA ARG A 120 2.35 11.89 -8.86
C ARG A 120 1.76 11.20 -10.07
N LEU A 121 0.46 10.99 -10.05
CA LEU A 121 -0.30 10.40 -11.14
C LEU A 121 -1.12 11.48 -11.85
N PRO A 122 -1.34 11.33 -13.17
CA PRO A 122 -2.33 12.14 -13.87
C PRO A 122 -3.70 12.00 -13.21
N SER A 123 -4.40 13.11 -13.01
CA SER A 123 -5.78 13.14 -12.55
C SER A 123 -6.48 14.31 -13.23
N ASP A 124 -7.76 14.13 -13.56
CA ASP A 124 -8.63 15.18 -14.07
C ASP A 124 -9.29 15.99 -12.93
N THR A 125 -8.94 15.68 -11.67
CA THR A 125 -9.48 16.35 -10.48
C THR A 125 -8.63 17.53 -10.05
N ASP A 126 -9.27 18.66 -9.74
CA ASP A 126 -8.60 19.85 -9.21
C ASP A 126 -8.24 19.72 -7.72
N CYS A 127 -8.86 18.78 -7.00
CA CYS A 127 -8.50 18.41 -5.64
C CYS A 127 -7.57 17.18 -5.67
N PRO A 128 -6.34 17.27 -5.13
CA PRO A 128 -5.43 16.15 -5.16
C PRO A 128 -5.70 15.15 -4.02
N LEU A 129 -6.18 13.96 -4.37
CA LEU A 129 -6.27 12.84 -3.44
C LEU A 129 -4.86 12.33 -3.12
N VAL A 130 -4.49 12.33 -1.83
CA VAL A 130 -3.20 11.77 -1.36
C VAL A 130 -3.45 10.46 -0.62
N LEU A 131 -2.90 9.38 -1.16
CA LEU A 131 -2.93 8.04 -0.56
C LEU A 131 -1.54 7.67 -0.07
N ILE A 132 -1.42 7.07 1.10
CA ILE A 132 -0.14 6.59 1.64
C ILE A 132 -0.21 5.07 1.72
N ASP A 133 0.56 4.38 0.89
CA ASP A 133 0.75 2.92 1.01
C ASP A 133 1.77 2.65 2.10
N THR A 134 1.37 1.91 3.13
CA THR A 134 2.20 1.62 4.29
C THR A 134 2.77 0.20 4.24
N PRO A 135 3.99 -0.01 4.76
CA PRO A 135 4.56 -1.33 4.96
C PRO A 135 3.64 -2.30 5.74
N GLY A 136 3.78 -3.60 5.49
CA GLY A 136 2.99 -4.62 6.18
C GLY A 136 3.67 -5.16 7.45
N ALA A 137 3.06 -4.92 8.62
CA ALA A 137 3.41 -5.46 9.96
C ALA A 137 4.74 -4.99 10.60
N ALA A 138 4.70 -4.90 11.95
CA ALA A 138 5.68 -4.35 12.90
C ALA A 138 7.14 -4.78 12.69
N PRO A 139 7.95 -3.91 12.08
CA PRO A 139 8.60 -2.90 12.92
C PRO A 139 8.36 -1.45 12.47
N HIS A 140 7.29 -1.19 11.71
CA HIS A 140 7.02 0.12 11.10
C HIS A 140 6.04 1.00 11.89
N ASP A 141 5.73 0.68 13.15
CA ASP A 141 4.66 1.36 13.91
C ASP A 141 4.91 2.86 14.07
N ALA A 142 6.17 3.30 14.20
CA ALA A 142 6.53 4.72 14.25
C ALA A 142 6.25 5.45 12.92
N VAL A 143 6.61 4.83 11.79
CA VAL A 143 6.37 5.38 10.44
C VAL A 143 4.86 5.46 10.15
N VAL A 144 4.12 4.42 10.54
CA VAL A 144 2.66 4.38 10.40
C VAL A 144 2.00 5.45 11.29
N ALA A 145 2.43 5.60 12.53
CA ALA A 145 1.91 6.59 13.47
C ALA A 145 2.12 8.03 12.97
N GLU A 146 3.29 8.33 12.42
CA GLU A 146 3.60 9.65 11.85
C GLU A 146 2.65 9.99 10.70
N HIS A 147 2.41 9.05 9.79
CA HIS A 147 1.51 9.27 8.66
C HIS A 147 0.04 9.35 9.08
N LEU A 148 -0.40 8.55 10.04
CA LEU A 148 -1.77 8.60 10.56
C LEU A 148 -2.06 9.93 11.27
N THR A 149 -1.06 10.56 11.89
CA THR A 149 -1.22 11.87 12.55
C THR A 149 -1.52 13.00 11.56
N GLN A 150 -1.08 12.87 10.31
CA GLN A 150 -1.31 13.86 9.25
C GLN A 150 -2.50 13.50 8.34
N ALA A 151 -3.15 12.36 8.58
CA ALA A 151 -4.18 11.84 7.70
C ALA A 151 -5.54 12.47 8.01
N HIS A 152 -6.27 12.86 6.97
CA HIS A 152 -7.68 13.28 7.08
C HIS A 152 -8.65 12.11 7.23
N GLY A 153 -8.17 10.88 7.00
CA GLY A 153 -8.91 9.65 7.17
C GLY A 153 -8.04 8.42 6.89
N CYS A 154 -8.55 7.23 7.22
CA CYS A 154 -7.82 5.97 7.04
C CYS A 154 -8.67 4.93 6.33
N VAL A 155 -8.04 4.22 5.38
CA VAL A 155 -8.61 3.03 4.74
C VAL A 155 -7.91 1.79 5.31
N VAL A 156 -8.65 1.00 6.07
CA VAL A 156 -8.16 -0.24 6.68
C VAL A 156 -8.46 -1.41 5.76
N VAL A 157 -7.42 -2.08 5.25
CA VAL A 157 -7.58 -3.18 4.29
C VAL A 157 -7.39 -4.54 4.96
N LEU A 158 -8.47 -5.30 5.07
CA LEU A 158 -8.54 -6.67 5.59
C LEU A 158 -8.50 -7.70 4.45
N ASP A 159 -8.16 -8.95 4.78
CA ASP A 159 -8.21 -10.08 3.84
C ASP A 159 -9.45 -10.91 4.14
N TYR A 160 -10.38 -11.02 3.19
CA TYR A 160 -11.61 -11.79 3.34
C TYR A 160 -11.37 -13.20 3.89
N THR A 161 -10.31 -13.87 3.44
CA THR A 161 -9.98 -15.24 3.84
C THR A 161 -9.39 -15.36 5.25
N GLN A 162 -9.03 -14.23 5.86
CA GLN A 162 -8.47 -14.15 7.21
C GLN A 162 -9.44 -13.52 8.20
N LEU A 163 -10.68 -13.23 7.77
CA LEU A 163 -11.68 -12.53 8.56
C LEU A 163 -12.05 -13.33 9.82
N GLY A 164 -11.71 -12.78 10.98
CA GLY A 164 -11.89 -13.41 12.29
C GLY A 164 -10.71 -14.30 12.73
N SER A 165 -9.58 -14.25 12.03
CA SER A 165 -8.35 -14.91 12.47
C SER A 165 -7.68 -14.16 13.62
N THR A 166 -6.86 -14.86 14.42
CA THR A 166 -6.04 -14.25 15.47
C THR A 166 -5.09 -13.17 14.92
N ALA A 167 -4.59 -13.35 13.70
CA ALA A 167 -3.69 -12.38 13.07
C ALA A 167 -4.39 -11.03 12.80
N GLU A 168 -5.67 -11.06 12.41
CA GLU A 168 -6.46 -9.84 12.24
C GLU A 168 -6.86 -9.21 13.56
N ALA A 169 -7.19 -10.00 14.59
CA ALA A 169 -7.46 -9.48 15.92
C ALA A 169 -6.25 -8.71 16.48
N VAL A 170 -5.05 -9.30 16.41
CA VAL A 170 -3.80 -8.65 16.83
C VAL A 170 -3.51 -7.40 16.00
N PHE A 171 -3.79 -7.43 14.69
CA PHE A 171 -3.67 -6.24 13.85
C PHE A 171 -4.63 -5.13 14.28
N ALA A 172 -5.91 -5.47 14.51
CA ALA A 172 -6.94 -4.54 14.91
C ALA A 172 -6.60 -3.86 16.25
N GLU A 173 -6.25 -4.65 17.27
CA GLU A 173 -5.80 -4.13 18.58
C GLU A 173 -4.64 -3.14 18.45
N ARG A 174 -3.68 -3.42 17.55
CA ARG A 174 -2.52 -2.54 17.36
C ARG A 174 -2.88 -1.22 16.67
N VAL A 175 -3.80 -1.23 15.70
CA VAL A 175 -4.13 -0.02 14.92
C VAL A 175 -5.25 0.81 15.54
N GLN A 176 -6.09 0.21 16.39
CA GLN A 176 -7.23 0.86 17.04
C GLN A 176 -6.89 2.23 17.66
N PRO A 177 -5.81 2.39 18.45
CA PRO A 177 -5.52 3.67 19.11
C PRO A 177 -5.28 4.83 18.13
N PHE A 178 -4.89 4.52 16.89
CA PHE A 178 -4.72 5.52 15.84
C PHE A 178 -6.05 5.81 15.12
N LEU A 179 -6.86 4.78 14.89
CA LEU A 179 -8.16 4.93 14.24
C LEU A 179 -9.14 5.75 15.08
N ASP A 180 -9.07 5.64 16.41
CA ASP A 180 -9.90 6.41 17.35
C ASP A 180 -9.64 7.92 17.31
N ARG A 181 -8.52 8.34 16.71
CA ARG A 181 -8.14 9.75 16.55
C ARG A 181 -8.54 10.34 15.20
N LEU A 182 -9.13 9.54 14.31
CA LEU A 182 -9.50 9.95 12.97
C LEU A 182 -11.02 10.10 12.85
N ASP A 183 -11.43 11.20 12.24
CA ASP A 183 -12.85 11.48 12.00
C ASP A 183 -13.45 10.56 10.93
N ARG A 184 -12.62 10.02 10.03
CA ARG A 184 -13.05 9.21 8.89
C ARG A 184 -12.25 7.92 8.79
N VAL A 185 -12.92 6.80 8.99
CA VAL A 185 -12.36 5.46 8.83
C VAL A 185 -13.25 4.65 7.89
N TRP A 186 -12.64 4.06 6.87
CA TRP A 186 -13.28 3.11 5.97
C TRP A 186 -12.63 1.75 6.14
N ILE A 187 -13.43 0.69 6.21
CA ILE A 187 -12.92 -0.68 6.23
C ILE A 187 -13.13 -1.30 4.86
N VAL A 188 -12.08 -1.88 4.30
CA VAL A 188 -12.12 -2.57 3.02
C VAL A 188 -11.77 -4.03 3.23
N VAL A 189 -12.75 -4.91 3.03
CA VAL A 189 -12.53 -6.36 3.03
C VAL A 189 -12.19 -6.78 1.61
N ASN A 190 -10.90 -7.01 1.36
CA ASN A 190 -10.40 -7.33 0.03
C ASN A 190 -10.39 -8.85 -0.23
N ARG A 191 -10.27 -9.26 -1.50
CA ARG A 191 -10.25 -10.65 -1.97
C ARG A 191 -11.58 -11.38 -1.88
N ILE A 192 -12.68 -10.65 -2.02
CA ILE A 192 -14.03 -11.24 -2.04
C ILE A 192 -14.28 -12.17 -3.24
N ASP A 193 -13.42 -12.11 -4.27
CA ASP A 193 -13.39 -13.11 -5.35
C ASP A 193 -13.06 -14.53 -4.88
N GLN A 194 -12.57 -14.67 -3.64
CA GLN A 194 -12.28 -15.95 -3.01
C GLN A 194 -13.43 -16.49 -2.17
N ARG A 195 -14.60 -15.81 -2.18
CA ARG A 195 -15.86 -16.36 -1.67
C ARG A 195 -16.29 -17.50 -2.58
N ARG A 196 -16.37 -18.72 -2.04
CA ARG A 196 -16.59 -19.97 -2.81
C ARG A 196 -17.90 -20.66 -2.46
N ASP A 197 -18.38 -20.52 -1.22
CA ASP A 197 -19.47 -21.34 -0.70
C ASP A 197 -20.72 -20.54 -0.35
N LEU A 198 -21.90 -21.17 -0.37
CA LEU A 198 -23.16 -20.56 0.09
C LEU A 198 -23.19 -20.34 1.61
N THR A 199 -22.29 -20.99 2.35
CA THR A 199 -22.08 -20.82 3.79
C THR A 199 -21.09 -19.72 4.12
N ASP A 200 -20.44 -19.15 3.11
CA ASP A 200 -19.61 -17.97 3.30
C ASP A 200 -20.46 -16.79 3.76
N ARG A 201 -19.85 -15.88 4.52
CA ARG A 201 -20.52 -14.67 4.98
C ARG A 201 -21.04 -13.90 3.77
N ASP A 202 -22.31 -13.55 3.81
CA ASP A 202 -22.85 -12.58 2.87
C ASP A 202 -22.26 -11.18 3.15
N ARG A 203 -22.73 -10.17 2.40
CA ARG A 203 -22.22 -8.82 2.57
C ARG A 203 -22.49 -8.24 3.96
N ALA A 204 -23.65 -8.53 4.53
CA ALA A 204 -24.03 -8.03 5.84
C ALA A 204 -23.16 -8.65 6.93
N GLY A 205 -23.00 -9.98 6.91
CA GLY A 205 -22.16 -10.70 7.86
C GLY A 205 -20.67 -10.36 7.71
N THR A 206 -20.21 -10.06 6.49
CA THR A 206 -18.84 -9.58 6.25
C THR A 206 -18.61 -8.21 6.90
N ALA A 207 -19.57 -7.29 6.75
CA ALA A 207 -19.51 -5.98 7.36
C ALA A 207 -19.57 -6.04 8.89
N GLU A 208 -20.46 -6.87 9.45
CA GLU A 208 -20.56 -7.10 10.89
C GLU A 208 -19.27 -7.66 11.48
N ALA A 209 -18.71 -8.71 10.87
CA ALA A 209 -17.45 -9.30 11.32
C ALA A 209 -16.29 -8.31 11.24
N ALA A 210 -16.23 -7.48 10.20
CA ALA A 210 -15.21 -6.45 10.05
C ALA A 210 -15.33 -5.35 11.12
N ARG A 211 -16.55 -4.86 11.40
CA ARG A 211 -16.83 -3.87 12.45
C ARG A 211 -16.53 -4.39 13.85
N ALA A 212 -16.91 -5.63 14.12
CA ALA A 212 -16.66 -6.29 15.40
C ALA A 212 -15.17 -6.37 15.74
N LEU A 213 -14.28 -6.55 14.74
CA LEU A 213 -12.82 -6.56 14.96
C LEU A 213 -12.30 -5.24 15.54
N PHE A 214 -12.91 -4.11 15.18
CA PHE A 214 -12.50 -2.79 15.64
C PHE A 214 -13.40 -2.24 16.75
N GLY A 215 -14.41 -3.00 17.19
CA GLY A 215 -15.39 -2.54 18.18
C GLY A 215 -16.12 -1.26 17.77
N ARG A 216 -16.34 -1.05 16.46
CA ARG A 216 -16.87 0.19 15.90
C ARG A 216 -17.98 -0.10 14.89
N ASP A 217 -19.14 0.50 15.09
CA ASP A 217 -20.29 0.36 14.19
C ASP A 217 -20.36 1.46 13.12
N ASP A 218 -19.65 2.57 13.33
CA ASP A 218 -19.63 3.74 12.47
C ASP A 218 -18.92 3.57 11.11
N PRO A 219 -17.86 2.75 10.93
CA PRO A 219 -17.13 2.72 9.68
C PRO A 219 -17.97 2.11 8.57
N GLU A 220 -17.95 2.73 7.40
CA GLU A 220 -18.45 2.12 6.18
C GLU A 220 -17.54 0.95 5.77
N VAL A 221 -18.15 -0.19 5.45
CA VAL A 221 -17.43 -1.40 5.03
C VAL A 221 -17.66 -1.65 3.55
N PHE A 222 -16.56 -1.76 2.80
CA PHE A 222 -16.56 -2.08 1.38
C PHE A 222 -15.98 -3.46 1.13
N GLU A 223 -16.71 -4.27 0.39
CA GLU A 223 -16.20 -5.52 -0.17
C GLU A 223 -15.48 -5.22 -1.48
N THR A 224 -14.21 -5.62 -1.60
CA THR A 224 -13.45 -5.40 -2.83
C THR A 224 -12.72 -6.62 -3.34
N SER A 225 -12.45 -6.65 -4.64
CA SER A 225 -11.44 -7.51 -5.24
C SER A 225 -10.56 -6.70 -6.17
N ALA A 226 -9.34 -6.43 -5.73
CA ALA A 226 -8.32 -5.82 -6.59
C ALA A 226 -8.08 -6.66 -7.87
N SER A 227 -8.12 -7.99 -7.76
CA SER A 227 -7.95 -8.91 -8.89
C SER A 227 -9.03 -8.68 -9.96
N LEU A 228 -10.30 -8.66 -9.56
CA LEU A 228 -11.41 -8.40 -10.47
C LEU A 228 -11.38 -6.98 -11.05
N ALA A 229 -11.01 -5.99 -10.25
CA ALA A 229 -10.93 -4.59 -10.69
C ALA A 229 -9.89 -4.36 -11.79
N MET A 230 -8.85 -5.19 -11.80
CA MET A 230 -7.75 -5.11 -12.76
C MET A 230 -7.93 -6.09 -13.94
N ALA A 231 -9.00 -6.88 -13.94
CA ALA A 231 -9.33 -7.75 -15.06
C ALA A 231 -9.70 -6.91 -16.31
N ALA A 232 -9.41 -7.45 -17.49
CA ALA A 232 -9.77 -6.80 -18.75
C ALA A 232 -11.29 -6.79 -19.01
N ASP A 233 -12.04 -7.70 -18.37
CA ASP A 233 -13.49 -7.80 -18.49
C ASP A 233 -14.22 -6.68 -17.71
N PRO A 234 -14.99 -5.80 -18.39
CA PRO A 234 -15.77 -4.76 -17.74
C PRO A 234 -16.78 -5.29 -16.72
N ARG A 235 -17.34 -6.49 -16.94
CA ARG A 235 -18.30 -7.09 -16.00
C ARG A 235 -17.61 -7.55 -14.72
N ALA A 236 -16.44 -8.18 -14.84
CA ALA A 236 -15.59 -8.50 -13.69
C ALA A 236 -15.26 -7.24 -12.88
N ARG A 237 -14.88 -6.15 -13.56
CA ARG A 237 -14.57 -4.86 -12.93
C ARG A 237 -15.76 -4.26 -12.17
N ALA A 238 -16.96 -4.27 -12.75
CA ALA A 238 -18.16 -3.75 -12.08
C ALA A 238 -18.49 -4.50 -10.77
N ARG A 239 -18.17 -5.79 -10.70
CA ARG A 239 -18.37 -6.62 -9.49
C ARG A 239 -17.24 -6.48 -8.47
N SER A 240 -16.18 -5.73 -8.77
CA SER A 240 -15.00 -5.64 -7.92
C SER A 240 -15.18 -4.78 -6.68
N GLY A 241 -16.24 -3.98 -6.58
CA GLY A 241 -16.49 -3.06 -5.47
C GLY A 241 -15.55 -1.85 -5.37
N VAL A 242 -14.48 -1.79 -6.16
CA VAL A 242 -13.48 -0.71 -6.11
C VAL A 242 -14.07 0.65 -6.53
N GLU A 243 -15.05 0.67 -7.42
CA GLU A 243 -15.70 1.92 -7.83
C GLU A 243 -16.58 2.52 -6.74
N LEU A 244 -17.19 1.69 -5.88
CA LEU A 244 -17.94 2.16 -4.71
C LEU A 244 -17.00 2.80 -3.69
N LEU A 245 -15.86 2.15 -3.41
CA LEU A 245 -14.81 2.71 -2.56
C LEU A 245 -14.29 4.04 -3.14
N SER A 246 -14.02 4.09 -4.45
CA SER A 246 -13.58 5.31 -5.12
C SER A 246 -14.58 6.46 -4.95
N GLY A 247 -15.88 6.17 -5.12
CA GLY A 247 -16.93 7.18 -4.93
C GLY A 247 -16.98 7.70 -3.50
N ALA A 248 -16.86 6.82 -2.49
CA ALA A 248 -16.85 7.21 -1.09
C ALA A 248 -15.65 8.10 -0.74
N LEU A 249 -14.46 7.76 -1.25
CA LEU A 249 -13.25 8.56 -1.04
C LEU A 249 -13.35 9.94 -1.71
N SER A 250 -13.92 10.04 -2.91
CA SER A 250 -14.13 11.33 -3.60
C SER A 250 -15.22 12.19 -2.95
N LEU A 251 -16.30 11.59 -2.44
CA LEU A 251 -17.36 12.35 -1.74
C LEU A 251 -16.89 12.94 -0.40
N ALA A 252 -15.89 12.31 0.23
CA ALA A 252 -15.26 12.86 1.42
C ALA A 252 -14.51 14.18 1.15
N GLU A 253 -14.06 14.41 -0.09
CA GLU A 253 -13.38 15.65 -0.50
C GLU A 253 -14.32 16.86 -0.59
N GLY A 254 -15.61 16.65 -0.88
CA GLY A 254 -16.60 17.71 -1.07
C GLY A 254 -17.33 18.18 0.19
N SER A 255 -17.01 17.61 1.36
CA SER A 255 -17.75 17.84 2.62
C SER A 255 -16.94 18.58 3.69
N SER A 256 -15.86 19.29 3.30
CA SER A 256 -15.02 20.10 4.21
C SER A 256 -15.29 21.59 4.04
#